data_AF-A0A847WMQ8-F1
#
_entry.id   AF-A0A847WMQ8-F1
#
_cell.length_a   1.000
_cell.length_b   1.000
_cell.length_c   1.000
_cell.angle_alpha   90.00
_cell.angle_beta   90.00
_cell.angle_gamma   90.00
#
_symmetry.space_group_name_H-M   'P 1'
#
loop_
_entity.id
_entity.type
_entity.pdbx_description
1 polymer ?
#
loop_
_entity_poly.entity_id
_entity_poly.type
_entity_poly.pdbx_seq_one_letter_code
_entity_poly.pdbx_strand_id
1 'polypeptide(L)'
;MNFIIRTTLKTLEFYSEAIQNSCHYTLSNGYLEGINNKIKTMKRTGFGYRYFDHLRARAMISLKLIKNDNLKVRSLTFIEERKQEETAYLK
;
A
#
# COMPACT_ATOMS: atom_id res chain seq x y z
N MET A 1 21.37 -17.87 -21.21
CA MET A 1 20.53 -17.58 -20.02
C MET A 1 19.16 -17.13 -20.50
N ASN A 2 18.09 -17.80 -20.06
CA ASN A 2 16.72 -17.60 -20.54
C ASN A 2 16.26 -16.13 -20.34
N PHE A 3 15.57 -15.56 -21.34
CA PHE A 3 15.09 -14.17 -21.33
C PHE A 3 14.21 -13.86 -20.11
N ILE A 4 13.37 -14.82 -19.70
CA ILE A 4 12.53 -14.70 -18.51
C ILE A 4 13.41 -14.52 -17.29
N ILE A 5 14.42 -15.38 -17.10
CA ILE A 5 15.34 -15.34 -15.95
C ILE A 5 16.09 -14.00 -15.89
N ARG A 6 16.56 -13.47 -17.04
CA ARG A 6 17.20 -12.14 -17.07
C ARG A 6 16.24 -11.03 -16.64
N THR A 7 14.96 -11.13 -17.04
CA THR A 7 13.94 -10.13 -16.68
C THR A 7 13.61 -10.21 -15.19
N THR A 8 13.42 -11.42 -14.63
CA THR A 8 13.16 -11.59 -13.20
C THR A 8 14.29 -11.04 -12.34
N LEU A 9 15.55 -11.29 -12.70
CA LEU A 9 16.70 -10.77 -11.95
C LEU A 9 16.78 -9.25 -11.99
N LYS A 10 16.53 -8.63 -13.16
CA LYS A 10 16.47 -7.17 -13.28
C LYS A 10 15.35 -6.56 -12.43
N THR A 11 14.18 -7.20 -12.41
CA THR A 11 13.06 -6.76 -11.57
C THR A 11 13.41 -6.89 -10.09
N LEU A 12 14.06 -8.00 -9.69
CA LEU A 12 14.48 -8.22 -8.30
C LEU A 12 15.51 -7.17 -7.85
N GLU A 13 16.50 -6.88 -8.70
CA GLU A 13 17.51 -5.85 -8.46
C GLU A 13 16.86 -4.46 -8.34
N PHE A 14 15.96 -4.12 -9.26
CA PHE A 14 15.24 -2.85 -9.27
C PHE A 14 14.40 -2.63 -8.00
N TYR A 15 13.75 -3.67 -7.47
CA TYR A 15 12.93 -3.59 -6.26
C TYR A 15 13.65 -3.99 -4.97
N SER A 16 14.97 -4.17 -5.01
CA SER A 16 15.76 -4.67 -3.87
C SER A 16 15.61 -3.82 -2.60
N GLU A 17 15.62 -2.49 -2.74
CA GLU A 17 15.39 -1.56 -1.63
C GLU A 17 14.01 -1.74 -1.01
N ALA A 18 12.96 -1.82 -1.83
CA ALA A 18 11.59 -2.02 -1.35
C ALA A 18 11.43 -3.37 -0.61
N ILE A 19 12.13 -4.41 -1.09
CA ILE A 19 12.17 -5.72 -0.44
C ILE A 19 12.88 -5.62 0.91
N GLN A 20 14.03 -4.96 0.99
CA GLN A 20 14.75 -4.74 2.25
C GLN A 20 13.90 -3.97 3.25
N ASN A 21 13.23 -2.90 2.81
CA ASN A 21 12.31 -2.12 3.63
C ASN A 21 11.14 -2.98 4.13
N SER A 22 10.60 -3.88 3.30
CA SER A 22 9.51 -4.79 3.72
C SER A 22 9.94 -5.80 4.78
N CYS A 23 11.24 -6.13 4.85
CA CYS A 23 11.80 -6.98 5.90
C CYS A 23 12.15 -6.19 7.16
N HIS A 24 12.43 -4.89 7.03
CA HIS A 24 12.82 -4.01 8.12
C HIS A 24 11.61 -3.48 8.90
N TYR A 25 10.58 -3.02 8.20
CA TYR A 25 9.40 -2.43 8.83
C TYR A 25 8.32 -3.48 9.09
N THR A 26 7.59 -3.27 10.18
CA THR A 26 6.45 -4.11 10.58
C THR A 26 5.15 -3.78 9.81
N LEU A 27 5.14 -2.71 9.01
CA LEU A 27 3.98 -2.31 8.22
C LEU A 27 3.68 -3.33 7.13
N SER A 28 2.51 -3.97 7.22
CA SER A 28 2.05 -4.93 6.21
C SER A 28 1.25 -4.25 5.09
N ASN A 29 1.46 -4.72 3.86
CA ASN A 29 0.63 -4.37 2.70
C ASN A 29 -0.82 -4.90 2.81
N GLY A 30 -1.13 -5.76 3.78
CA GLY A 30 -2.44 -6.40 3.91
C GLY A 30 -3.61 -5.42 4.04
N TYR A 31 -3.40 -4.26 4.66
CA TYR A 31 -4.43 -3.22 4.74
C TYR A 31 -4.73 -2.60 3.36
N LEU A 32 -3.69 -2.29 2.58
CA LEU A 32 -3.81 -1.77 1.22
C LEU A 32 -4.45 -2.80 0.28
N GLU A 33 -4.04 -4.07 0.40
CA GLU A 33 -4.64 -5.18 -0.33
C GLU A 33 -6.12 -5.35 0.01
N GLY A 34 -6.48 -5.24 1.30
CA GLY A 34 -7.86 -5.28 1.77
C GLY A 34 -8.72 -4.19 1.15
N ILE A 35 -8.22 -2.95 1.11
CA ILE A 35 -8.88 -1.82 0.43
C ILE A 35 -9.06 -2.13 -1.06
N ASN A 36 -8.00 -2.56 -1.74
CA ASN A 36 -8.03 -2.87 -3.16
C ASN A 36 -9.03 -3.97 -3.49
N ASN A 37 -9.07 -5.03 -2.67
CA ASN A 37 -10.04 -6.11 -2.82
C ASN A 37 -11.48 -5.63 -2.62
N LYS A 38 -11.73 -4.77 -1.63
CA LYS A 38 -13.05 -4.18 -1.41
C LYS A 38 -13.50 -3.32 -2.60
N ILE A 39 -12.60 -2.52 -3.18
CA ILE A 39 -12.87 -1.73 -4.40
C ILE A 39 -13.16 -2.64 -5.60
N LYS A 40 -12.34 -3.68 -5.81
CA LYS A 40 -12.57 -4.69 -6.87
C LYS A 40 -13.93 -5.36 -6.72
N THR A 41 -14.33 -5.71 -5.49
CA THR A 41 -15.65 -6.27 -5.20
C THR A 41 -16.76 -5.28 -5.50
N MET A 42 -16.65 -4.00 -5.09
CA MET A 42 -17.63 -2.97 -5.42
C MET A 42 -17.81 -2.78 -6.93
N LYS A 43 -16.71 -2.81 -7.69
CA LYS A 43 -16.75 -2.75 -9.16
C LYS A 43 -17.50 -3.96 -9.75
N ARG A 44 -17.23 -5.16 -9.24
CA ARG A 44 -17.84 -6.42 -9.72
C ARG A 44 -19.34 -6.51 -9.38
N THR A 45 -19.75 -6.14 -8.17
CA THR A 45 -21.15 -6.21 -7.73
C THR A 45 -22.03 -5.13 -8.35
N GLY A 46 -21.45 -4.02 -8.80
CA GLY A 46 -22.17 -2.97 -9.53
C GLY A 46 -22.42 -3.26 -11.02
N PHE A 47 -22.10 -4.48 -11.50
CA PHE A 47 -22.18 -4.85 -12.93
C PHE A 47 -21.44 -3.91 -13.88
N GLY A 48 -20.42 -3.20 -13.37
CA GLY A 48 -19.75 -2.12 -14.07
C GLY A 48 -20.45 -0.78 -13.88
N TYR A 49 -19.71 0.21 -13.36
CA TYR A 49 -20.22 1.57 -13.25
C TYR A 49 -20.10 2.26 -14.60
N ARG A 50 -21.18 2.90 -15.05
CA ARG A 50 -21.16 3.77 -16.23
C ARG A 50 -20.20 4.95 -16.07
N TYR A 51 -20.12 5.50 -14.86
CA TYR A 51 -19.25 6.63 -14.52
C TYR A 51 -18.30 6.24 -13.39
N PHE A 52 -17.01 6.51 -13.58
CA PHE A 52 -15.99 6.25 -12.56
C PHE A 52 -16.26 7.04 -11.27
N ASP A 53 -16.79 8.25 -11.37
CA ASP A 53 -17.10 9.09 -10.20
C ASP A 53 -18.10 8.44 -9.25
N HIS A 54 -19.04 7.65 -9.75
CA HIS A 54 -19.97 6.89 -8.90
C HIS A 54 -19.27 5.74 -8.18
N LEU A 55 -18.35 5.04 -8.84
CA LEU A 55 -17.51 4.03 -8.18
C LEU A 55 -16.64 4.68 -7.09
N ARG A 56 -16.02 5.83 -7.39
CA ARG A 56 -15.18 6.59 -6.46
C ARG A 56 -15.99 7.06 -5.25
N ALA A 57 -17.14 7.66 -5.47
CA ALA A 57 -18.03 8.12 -4.40
C ALA A 57 -18.46 6.95 -3.50
N ARG A 58 -18.91 5.83 -4.08
CA ARG A 58 -19.27 4.63 -3.32
C ARG A 58 -18.08 4.07 -2.53
N ALA A 59 -16.88 4.05 -3.11
CA ALA A 59 -15.68 3.59 -2.42
C ALA A 59 -15.34 4.48 -1.22
N MET A 60 -15.39 5.80 -1.38
CA MET A 60 -15.15 6.75 -0.29
C MET A 60 -16.14 6.59 0.86
N ILE A 61 -17.44 6.45 0.55
CA ILE A 61 -18.48 6.21 1.55
C ILE A 61 -18.26 4.86 2.26
N SER A 62 -18.04 3.79 1.49
CA SER A 62 -17.92 2.42 2.01
C SER A 62 -16.67 2.18 2.84
N LEU A 63 -15.60 2.94 2.57
CA LEU A 63 -14.34 2.91 3.32
C LEU A 63 -14.28 3.98 4.41
N LYS A 64 -15.33 4.79 4.58
CA LYS A 64 -15.39 5.90 5.54
C LYS A 64 -14.24 6.91 5.37
N LEU A 65 -13.84 7.15 4.11
CA LEU A 65 -12.75 8.07 3.74
C LEU A 65 -13.24 9.49 3.45
N ILE A 66 -14.49 9.81 3.83
CA ILE A 66 -15.01 11.18 3.74
C ILE A 66 -14.27 12.02 4.78
N LYS A 67 -13.75 13.17 4.34
CA LYS A 67 -12.92 14.07 5.15
C LYS A 67 -13.61 14.35 6.50
N ASN A 68 -12.92 14.02 7.58
CA ASN A 68 -13.29 14.40 8.93
C ASN A 68 -12.08 15.10 9.52
N ASP A 69 -12.22 16.38 9.85
CA ASP A 69 -11.11 17.23 10.30
C ASP A 69 -10.52 16.76 11.64
N ASN A 70 -11.15 15.76 12.31
CA ASN A 70 -10.69 15.15 13.55
C ASN A 70 -9.96 13.80 13.39
N LEU A 71 -9.58 13.39 12.17
CA LEU A 71 -8.87 12.12 11.96
C LEU A 71 -7.45 12.17 12.53
N LYS A 72 -7.21 11.47 13.65
CA LYS A 72 -5.86 11.18 14.13
C LYS A 72 -5.21 10.12 13.22
N VAL A 73 -4.31 10.55 12.36
CA VAL A 73 -3.51 9.64 11.52
C VAL A 73 -2.53 8.87 12.42
N ARG A 74 -2.56 7.54 12.35
CA ARG A 74 -1.56 6.69 13.01
C ARG A 74 -0.21 6.90 12.31
N SER A 75 0.89 7.02 13.07
CA SER A 75 2.23 7.10 12.47
C SER A 75 2.52 5.86 11.63
N LEU A 76 3.13 6.06 10.47
CA LEU A 76 3.43 4.99 9.50
C LEU A 76 4.45 3.98 10.06
N THR A 77 5.36 4.45 10.91
CA THR A 77 6.37 3.64 11.60
C THR A 77 6.16 3.68 13.11
N PHE A 78 6.59 2.62 13.78
CA PHE A 78 6.65 2.57 15.24
C PHE A 78 7.81 3.44 15.75
N ILE A 79 7.69 3.94 16.98
CA ILE A 79 8.72 4.81 17.59
C ILE A 79 10.08 4.10 17.64
N GLU A 80 10.07 2.77 17.78
CA GLU A 80 11.25 1.91 17.85
C GLU A 80 12.01 1.85 16.52
N GLU A 81 11.29 1.74 15.40
CA GLU A 81 11.84 1.70 14.04
C GLU A 81 12.50 3.05 13.68
N ARG A 82 11.90 4.19 14.09
CA ARG A 82 12.51 5.53 13.88
C ARG A 82 13.79 5.73 14.67
N LYS A 83 13.86 5.21 15.91
CA LYS A 83 15.07 5.31 16.74
C LYS A 83 16.23 4.53 16.12
N GLN A 84 15.96 3.37 15.49
CA GLN A 84 16.97 2.61 14.76
C GLN A 84 17.52 3.39 13.56
N GLU A 85 16.67 4.06 12.79
CA GLU A 85 17.09 4.94 11.69
C GLU A 85 17.98 6.08 12.19
N GLU A 86 17.56 6.80 13.24
CA GLU A 86 18.33 7.90 13.84
C GLU A 86 19.72 7.43 14.32
N THR A 87 19.82 6.23 14.90
CA THR A 87 21.13 5.64 15.28
C THR A 87 21.97 5.15 14.10
N ALA A 88 21.36 4.83 12.95
CA ALA A 88 22.06 4.42 11.74
C ALA A 88 22.67 5.62 10.98
N TYR A 89 22.03 6.79 11.01
CA TYR A 89 22.57 8.04 10.42
C TYR A 89 23.71 8.67 11.23
N LEU A 90 23.83 8.33 12.52
CA LEU A 90 24.86 8.84 13.43
C LEU A 90 26.15 7.97 13.44
N LYS A 91 26.19 6.89 12.66
CA LYS A 91 27.37 6.04 12.44
C LYS A 91 27.94 6.26 11.05
#